data_AF-A0A348N6R3-F1
#
_entry.id   AF-A0A348N6R3-F1
#
_cell.length_a   1.000
_cell.length_b   1.000
_cell.length_c   1.000
_cell.angle_alpha   90.00
_cell.angle_beta   90.00
_cell.angle_gamma   90.00
#
_symmetry.space_group_name_H-M   'P 1'
#
loop_
_entity.id
_entity.type
_entity.pdbx_description
1 polymer ?
#
loop_
_entity_poly.entity_id
_entity_poly.type
_entity_poly.pdbx_seq_one_letter_code
_entity_poly.pdbx_strand_id
1 'polypeptide(L)'
;MANTRNAGRKPKLSDEQLNTIIGRYKSGETLSSLALEAGISKQALSKRIKNRSTNKVSTLDYYIDGELCTRISLDTRRHSLRIINYTTQLSRRAFGYIDNPNWTDLQSFLDEYYEIAKGIKSYNQYIMTDSIEDIDILRDNASAEKYSIVADDNEAVPRFFFSKKEKVLNRTDTNGYQLKGTTHNRRYFVKSQAIMSGVVLNDHLVEVIASDICRQLSIPCVQQKLCRFIYEGKSYEGVYSENFELDGYTFISFESLLNRQGLSTKDEDFIALDSISKLKWCAKQLSVIGRLEYKDTLKYMLDLAIIDCLIGNVDRHTRNFGLFYNAHSTRYEIPLVFDNGMGLFENDYYRDSYNTFDEAMRNVYVAPYGEDPFDMIIMLNEEFDLSNIYPALQDLTYPDILTTEYALEYERRMSDYVRTKIH
;
A
#
# COMPACT_ATOMS: atom_id res chain seq x y z
N MET A 1 -9.46 84.06 19.31
CA MET A 1 -8.71 82.84 19.68
C MET A 1 -9.34 81.67 18.95
N ALA A 2 -8.73 81.22 17.85
CA ALA A 2 -9.26 80.11 17.06
C ALA A 2 -8.70 78.79 17.60
N ASN A 3 -9.60 77.86 17.93
CA ASN A 3 -9.30 76.54 18.48
C ASN A 3 -8.56 75.70 17.43
N THR A 4 -7.24 75.56 17.60
CA THR A 4 -6.30 74.85 16.74
C THR A 4 -6.39 73.33 16.90
N ARG A 5 -7.58 72.77 16.66
CA ARG A 5 -7.77 71.32 16.58
C ARG A 5 -8.23 70.95 15.18
N ASN A 6 -7.26 70.83 14.28
CA ASN A 6 -7.38 70.05 13.04
C ASN A 6 -7.72 68.59 13.41
N ALA A 7 -8.98 68.33 13.75
CA ALA A 7 -9.55 66.99 13.82
C ALA A 7 -9.83 66.49 12.39
N GLY A 8 -8.79 66.52 11.56
CA GLY A 8 -8.77 65.86 10.26
C GLY A 8 -8.71 64.35 10.47
N ARG A 9 -9.51 63.62 9.68
CA ARG A 9 -9.57 62.16 9.64
C ARG A 9 -8.14 61.60 9.54
N LYS A 10 -7.65 60.97 10.61
CA LYS A 10 -6.29 60.42 10.68
C LYS A 10 -6.04 59.52 9.45
N PRO A 11 -4.88 59.64 8.78
CA PRO A 11 -4.58 58.85 7.60
C PRO A 11 -4.70 57.36 7.93
N LYS A 12 -5.48 56.65 7.11
CA LYS A 12 -5.64 55.20 7.19
C LYS A 12 -4.42 54.59 6.51
N LEU A 13 -3.37 54.36 7.29
CA LEU A 13 -2.19 53.62 6.83
C LEU A 13 -2.65 52.29 6.22
N SER A 14 -2.24 52.02 4.98
CA SER A 14 -2.47 50.72 4.35
C SER A 14 -1.65 49.64 5.06
N ASP A 15 -2.04 48.37 4.91
CA ASP A 15 -1.29 47.26 5.49
C ASP A 15 0.13 47.15 4.94
N GLU A 16 0.34 47.58 3.70
CA GLU A 16 1.64 47.65 3.04
C GLU A 16 2.54 48.72 3.69
N GLN A 17 2.01 49.93 3.91
CA GLN A 17 2.74 51.01 4.60
C GLN A 17 3.11 50.61 6.03
N LEU A 18 2.21 49.90 6.73
CA LEU A 18 2.46 49.42 8.09
C LEU A 18 3.50 48.28 8.13
N ASN A 19 3.54 47.41 7.12
CA ASN A 19 4.56 46.36 6.97
C ASN A 19 5.95 46.97 6.79
N THR A 20 6.09 47.99 5.94
CA THR A 20 7.35 48.71 5.72
C THR A 20 7.85 49.38 7.00
N ILE A 21 6.95 50.04 7.75
CA ILE A 21 7.27 50.67 9.04
C ILE A 21 7.74 49.62 10.08
N ILE A 22 7.16 48.42 10.08
CA ILE A 22 7.57 47.34 10.99
C ILE A 22 8.92 46.75 10.61
N GLY A 23 9.20 46.61 9.30
CA GLY A 23 10.52 46.20 8.81
C GLY A 23 11.61 47.16 9.30
N ARG A 24 11.36 48.46 9.13
CA ARG A 24 12.27 49.55 9.57
C ARG A 24 12.42 49.63 11.09
N TYR A 25 11.35 49.38 11.84
CA TYR A 25 11.44 49.27 13.30
C TYR A 25 12.29 48.08 13.75
N LYS A 26 12.19 46.94 13.07
CA LYS A 26 13.00 45.74 13.36
C LYS A 26 14.47 45.90 12.98
N SER A 27 14.79 46.73 11.98
CA SER A 27 16.17 47.07 11.62
C SER A 27 16.80 48.14 12.53
N GLY A 28 16.10 48.56 13.59
CA GLY A 28 16.66 49.41 14.65
C GLY A 28 16.22 50.89 14.62
N GLU A 29 15.34 51.30 13.70
CA GLU A 29 14.84 52.67 13.68
C GLU A 29 13.92 52.98 14.87
N THR A 30 13.96 54.22 15.36
CA THR A 30 13.20 54.60 16.56
C THR A 30 11.70 54.72 16.29
N LEU A 31 10.87 54.29 17.25
CA LEU A 31 9.41 54.42 17.15
C LEU A 31 8.94 55.87 16.98
N SER A 32 9.74 56.84 17.45
CA SER A 32 9.44 58.27 17.37
C SER A 32 9.61 58.81 15.94
N SER A 33 10.69 58.42 15.24
CA SER A 33 10.93 58.85 13.86
C SER A 33 9.89 58.25 12.90
N LEU A 34 9.60 56.96 13.06
CA LEU A 34 8.62 56.24 12.24
C LEU A 34 7.19 56.78 12.41
N ALA A 35 6.82 57.21 13.62
CA ALA A 35 5.50 57.80 13.89
C ALA A 35 5.34 59.18 13.23
N LEU A 36 6.41 59.99 13.26
CA LEU A 36 6.44 61.31 12.63
C LEU A 36 6.29 61.21 11.12
N GLU A 37 7.06 60.33 10.48
CA GLU A 37 7.00 60.06 9.03
C GLU A 37 5.62 59.57 8.60
N ALA A 38 5.01 58.68 9.40
CA ALA A 38 3.69 58.12 9.13
C ALA A 38 2.52 59.07 9.48
N GLY A 39 2.78 60.27 9.99
CA GLY A 39 1.75 61.25 10.36
C GLY A 39 0.80 60.79 11.46
N ILE A 40 1.23 59.88 12.35
CA ILE A 40 0.43 59.36 13.46
C ILE A 40 1.13 59.50 14.80
N SER A 41 0.39 59.51 15.92
CA SER A 41 1.02 59.62 17.23
C SER A 41 1.84 58.36 17.57
N LYS A 42 2.95 58.54 18.29
CA LYS A 42 3.80 57.44 18.80
C LYS A 42 3.00 56.37 19.54
N GLN A 43 2.00 56.78 20.34
CA GLN A 43 1.10 55.87 21.05
C GLN A 43 0.18 55.10 20.10
N ALA A 44 -0.32 55.74 19.03
CA ALA A 44 -1.13 55.06 18.01
C ALA A 44 -0.31 54.06 17.20
N LEU A 45 0.94 54.41 16.83
CA LEU A 45 1.85 53.48 16.15
C LEU A 45 2.25 52.32 17.08
N SER A 46 2.59 52.61 18.35
CA SER A 46 2.90 51.60 19.36
C SER A 46 1.73 50.65 19.59
N LYS A 47 0.49 51.15 19.70
CA LYS A 47 -0.71 50.34 19.84
C LYS A 47 -0.96 49.48 18.59
N ARG A 48 -0.70 50.00 17.38
CA ARG A 48 -0.81 49.21 16.14
C ARG A 48 0.26 48.14 16.06
N ILE A 49 1.51 48.44 16.43
CA ILE A 49 2.60 47.47 16.50
C ILE A 49 2.34 46.43 17.60
N LYS A 50 1.84 46.83 18.77
CA LYS A 50 1.46 45.93 19.89
C LYS A 50 0.25 45.07 19.59
N ASN A 51 -0.81 45.64 19.01
CA ASN A 51 -1.95 44.86 18.51
C ASN A 51 -1.53 43.94 17.36
N ARG A 52 -0.38 44.21 16.72
CA ARG A 52 0.27 43.26 15.83
C ARG A 52 1.17 42.23 16.51
N SER A 53 1.75 42.56 17.66
CA SER A 53 2.69 41.74 18.44
C SER A 53 2.02 40.88 19.51
N THR A 54 0.74 41.06 19.80
CA THR A 54 -0.08 40.05 20.47
C THR A 54 -0.35 38.94 19.46
N ASN A 55 0.70 38.17 19.16
CA ASN A 55 0.59 36.89 18.46
C ASN A 55 -0.29 36.03 19.35
N LYS A 56 -1.58 35.93 18.99
CA LYS A 56 -2.48 34.98 19.63
C LYS A 56 -2.11 33.61 19.09
N VAL A 57 -1.02 33.04 19.62
CA VAL A 57 -0.62 31.67 19.31
C VAL A 57 -1.73 30.79 19.84
N SER A 58 -2.54 30.26 18.92
CA SER A 58 -3.67 29.40 19.26
C SER A 58 -3.21 27.96 19.17
N THR A 59 -3.59 27.12 20.12
CA THR A 59 -3.22 25.70 20.14
C THR A 59 -4.42 24.83 19.80
N LEU A 60 -4.21 23.88 18.89
CA LEU A 60 -5.16 22.83 18.53
C LEU A 60 -4.56 21.48 18.89
N ASP A 61 -5.33 20.67 19.62
CA ASP A 61 -4.93 19.32 20.03
C ASP A 61 -5.73 18.29 19.23
N TYR A 62 -5.02 17.38 18.58
CA TYR A 62 -5.58 16.32 17.74
C TYR A 62 -5.50 14.98 18.47
N TYR A 63 -6.65 14.33 18.63
CA TYR A 63 -6.81 13.08 19.37
C TYR A 63 -7.33 11.97 18.46
N ILE A 64 -6.85 10.75 18.67
CA ILE A 64 -7.40 9.52 18.08
C ILE A 64 -7.59 8.50 19.19
N ASP A 65 -8.77 7.89 19.26
CA ASP A 65 -9.16 6.91 20.28
C ASP A 65 -8.93 7.41 21.72
N GLY A 66 -9.11 8.72 21.93
CA GLY A 66 -8.94 9.37 23.23
C GLY A 66 -7.49 9.74 23.59
N GLU A 67 -6.51 9.39 22.78
CA GLU A 67 -5.09 9.72 23.03
C GLU A 67 -4.64 10.96 22.24
N LEU A 68 -3.90 11.87 22.90
CA LEU A 68 -3.33 13.05 22.26
C LEU A 68 -2.22 12.63 21.30
N CYS A 69 -2.41 12.89 20.02
CA CYS A 69 -1.48 12.47 18.98
C CYS A 69 -0.62 13.61 18.42
N THR A 70 -1.21 14.80 18.20
CA THR A 70 -0.47 15.98 17.72
C THR A 70 -0.99 17.26 18.37
N ARG A 71 -0.08 18.12 18.84
CA ARG A 71 -0.40 19.51 19.23
C ARG A 71 0.11 20.48 18.17
N ILE A 72 -0.77 21.35 17.70
CA ILE A 72 -0.53 22.31 16.63
C ILE A 72 -0.59 23.71 17.22
N SER A 73 0.51 24.46 17.13
CA SER A 73 0.62 25.86 17.58
C SER A 73 0.58 26.80 16.38
N LEU A 74 -0.37 27.73 16.36
CA LEU A 74 -0.73 28.55 15.20
C LEU A 74 -0.43 30.02 15.41
N ASP A 75 0.40 30.62 14.56
CA ASP A 75 0.50 32.08 14.40
C ASP A 75 -0.30 32.51 13.17
N THR A 76 -1.59 32.78 13.39
CA THR A 76 -2.57 33.16 12.35
C THR A 76 -2.22 34.44 11.60
N ARG A 77 -1.32 35.27 12.13
CA ARG A 77 -0.93 36.52 11.50
C ARG A 77 0.23 36.36 10.53
N ARG A 78 1.13 35.42 10.83
CA ARG A 78 2.31 35.13 10.00
C ARG A 78 2.08 33.98 9.05
N HIS A 79 0.91 33.35 9.11
CA HIS A 79 0.61 32.10 8.40
C HIS A 79 1.73 31.07 8.65
N SER A 80 2.08 30.90 9.92
CA SER A 80 3.10 29.93 10.32
C SER A 80 2.56 29.06 11.45
N LEU A 81 2.91 27.78 11.43
CA LEU A 81 2.59 26.85 12.48
C LEU A 81 3.83 26.10 12.97
N ARG A 82 3.68 25.48 14.13
CA ARG A 82 4.62 24.50 14.68
C ARG A 82 3.82 23.33 15.22
N ILE A 83 4.38 22.13 15.11
CA ILE A 83 3.73 20.92 15.62
C ILE A 83 4.62 20.20 16.63
N ILE A 84 3.98 19.47 17.53
CA ILE A 84 4.62 18.49 18.41
C ILE A 84 3.79 17.20 18.27
N ASN A 85 4.41 16.15 17.74
CA ASN A 85 3.80 14.83 17.62
C ASN A 85 4.11 14.00 18.87
N TYR A 86 3.09 13.47 19.53
CA TYR A 86 3.18 12.61 20.72
C TYR A 86 3.04 11.13 20.37
N THR A 87 2.60 10.81 19.15
CA THR A 87 2.52 9.45 18.61
C THR A 87 3.63 9.17 17.59
N THR A 88 4.18 7.97 17.65
CA THR A 88 5.17 7.47 16.68
C THR A 88 4.51 6.94 15.40
N GLN A 89 3.21 6.57 15.45
CA GLN A 89 2.44 6.10 14.31
C GLN A 89 1.99 7.28 13.44
N LEU A 90 2.49 7.38 12.20
CA LEU A 90 2.20 8.51 11.31
C LEU A 90 0.72 8.63 10.95
N SER A 91 0.04 7.49 10.77
CA SER A 91 -1.41 7.44 10.53
C SER A 91 -2.22 8.07 11.65
N ARG A 92 -1.62 8.22 12.85
CA ARG A 92 -2.25 8.87 13.99
C ARG A 92 -1.85 10.34 14.15
N ARG A 93 -0.89 10.87 13.38
CA ARG A 93 -0.48 12.27 13.45
C ARG A 93 -1.43 13.15 12.64
N ALA A 94 -1.63 14.40 13.07
CA ALA A 94 -2.50 15.35 12.38
C ALA A 94 -2.06 15.60 10.92
N PHE A 95 -0.75 15.64 10.64
CA PHE A 95 -0.22 15.91 9.30
C PHE A 95 0.50 14.70 8.67
N GLY A 96 0.24 13.49 9.17
CA GLY A 96 0.91 12.28 8.68
C GLY A 96 2.43 12.37 8.72
N TYR A 97 3.05 12.35 7.53
CA TYR A 97 4.50 12.37 7.31
C TYR A 97 5.11 13.78 7.28
N ILE A 98 4.31 14.84 7.34
CA ILE A 98 4.80 16.21 7.22
C ILE A 98 5.29 16.68 8.60
N ASP A 99 6.61 16.68 8.80
CA ASP A 99 7.23 17.10 10.07
C ASP A 99 7.30 18.63 10.22
N ASN A 100 7.31 19.38 9.12
CA ASN A 100 7.31 20.85 9.11
C ASN A 100 6.16 21.39 8.25
N PRO A 101 4.91 21.24 8.68
CA PRO A 101 3.76 21.66 7.90
C PRO A 101 3.73 23.18 7.74
N ASN A 102 3.37 23.61 6.54
CA ASN A 102 3.16 25.01 6.19
C ASN A 102 1.66 25.37 6.29
N TRP A 103 1.33 26.65 6.08
CA TRP A 103 -0.04 27.13 6.25
C TRP A 103 -1.05 26.47 5.31
N THR A 104 -0.61 26.11 4.10
CA THR A 104 -1.43 25.36 3.14
C THR A 104 -1.77 23.98 3.70
N ASP A 105 -0.78 23.28 4.28
CA ASP A 105 -0.99 21.97 4.90
C ASP A 105 -1.97 22.05 6.07
N LEU A 106 -1.90 23.13 6.87
CA LEU A 106 -2.88 23.42 7.93
C LEU A 106 -4.28 23.63 7.40
N GLN A 107 -4.44 24.39 6.31
CA GLN A 107 -5.74 24.62 5.69
C GLN A 107 -6.29 23.29 5.16
N SER A 108 -5.48 22.51 4.45
CA SER A 108 -5.87 21.18 3.97
C SER A 108 -6.25 20.23 5.10
N PHE A 109 -5.51 20.21 6.21
CA PHE A 109 -5.84 19.38 7.39
C PHE A 109 -7.13 19.82 8.08
N LEU A 110 -7.34 21.14 8.27
CA LEU A 110 -8.56 21.65 8.90
C LEU A 110 -9.77 21.47 8.00
N ASP A 111 -9.59 21.61 6.69
CA ASP A 111 -10.59 21.30 5.69
C ASP A 111 -10.88 19.81 5.75
N GLU A 112 -9.91 18.90 5.62
CA GLU A 112 -10.08 17.46 5.83
C GLU A 112 -10.81 17.10 7.14
N TYR A 113 -10.43 17.70 8.27
CA TYR A 113 -11.07 17.43 9.55
C TYR A 113 -12.51 17.99 9.62
N TYR A 114 -12.75 19.18 9.07
CA TYR A 114 -14.07 19.78 8.96
C TYR A 114 -14.98 18.99 8.01
N GLU A 115 -14.41 18.55 6.89
CA GLU A 115 -15.00 17.71 5.88
C GLU A 115 -15.38 16.36 6.53
N ILE A 116 -14.47 15.69 7.24
CA ILE A 116 -14.74 14.45 8.02
C ILE A 116 -15.85 14.68 9.05
N ALA A 117 -15.79 15.78 9.81
CA ALA A 117 -16.82 16.15 10.79
C ALA A 117 -18.19 16.49 10.15
N LYS A 118 -18.21 16.85 8.86
CA LYS A 118 -19.40 17.06 8.03
C LYS A 118 -19.80 15.83 7.21
N GLY A 119 -19.06 14.72 7.33
CA GLY A 119 -19.32 13.47 6.62
C GLY A 119 -18.73 13.40 5.20
N ILE A 120 -17.74 14.24 4.89
CA ILE A 120 -17.01 14.35 3.64
C ILE A 120 -15.63 13.67 3.84
N LYS A 121 -15.34 12.65 3.04
CA LYS A 121 -14.16 11.78 3.20
C LYS A 121 -12.98 12.28 2.35
N SER A 122 -11.83 12.54 2.96
CA SER A 122 -10.52 12.75 2.31
C SER A 122 -9.67 11.47 2.36
N TYR A 123 -8.69 11.39 1.47
CA TYR A 123 -8.04 10.16 1.02
C TYR A 123 -6.50 10.31 0.94
N ASN A 124 -5.77 9.20 1.10
CA ASN A 124 -4.38 9.05 0.62
C ASN A 124 -4.16 7.69 -0.06
N GLN A 125 -3.57 7.74 -1.27
CA GLN A 125 -3.27 6.66 -2.21
C GLN A 125 -1.93 5.96 -1.93
N TYR A 126 -1.86 4.64 -2.14
CA TYR A 126 -0.62 3.93 -2.46
C TYR A 126 -0.67 3.46 -3.91
N ILE A 127 0.36 3.81 -4.67
CA ILE A 127 0.56 3.43 -6.06
C ILE A 127 1.34 2.10 -6.08
N MET A 128 0.83 1.05 -6.74
CA MET A 128 1.72 0.03 -7.31
C MET A 128 2.16 0.64 -8.65
N THR A 129 3.44 0.93 -8.84
CA THR A 129 3.94 1.31 -10.17
C THR A 129 5.18 0.49 -10.49
N ASP A 130 5.09 -0.26 -11.59
CA ASP A 130 6.25 -0.82 -12.29
C ASP A 130 6.97 0.22 -13.17
N SER A 131 6.65 1.50 -13.02
CA SER A 131 7.35 2.61 -13.67
C SER A 131 7.33 3.86 -12.79
N ILE A 132 8.50 4.28 -12.33
CA ILE A 132 8.70 5.66 -11.86
C ILE A 132 9.11 6.47 -13.08
N GLU A 133 8.14 7.04 -13.77
CA GLU A 133 8.35 8.27 -14.54
C GLU A 133 7.25 9.24 -14.13
N ASP A 134 7.66 10.49 -13.92
CA ASP A 134 6.96 11.59 -13.25
C ASP A 134 5.42 11.62 -13.39
N ILE A 135 4.70 11.76 -12.27
CA ILE A 135 3.23 11.97 -12.29
C ILE A 135 2.82 13.19 -11.45
N ASP A 136 2.47 14.25 -12.18
CA ASP A 136 1.52 15.30 -11.84
C ASP A 136 0.09 14.71 -11.78
N ILE A 137 -0.71 15.02 -10.75
CA ILE A 137 -2.05 14.46 -10.59
C ILE A 137 -3.12 15.57 -10.67
N LEU A 138 -3.95 15.50 -11.71
CA LEU A 138 -5.23 16.19 -11.84
C LEU A 138 -6.40 15.19 -11.87
N ARG A 139 -7.18 15.25 -10.78
CA ARG A 139 -8.66 15.40 -10.63
C ARG A 139 -9.69 14.52 -11.37
N ASP A 140 -10.72 14.23 -10.54
CA ASP A 140 -12.17 14.07 -10.81
C ASP A 140 -12.68 12.69 -11.27
N ASN A 141 -13.87 12.18 -10.89
CA ASN A 141 -14.98 12.67 -10.05
C ASN A 141 -15.97 11.51 -9.69
N ALA A 142 -16.73 11.71 -8.60
CA ALA A 142 -18.11 11.22 -8.32
C ALA A 142 -18.37 9.67 -8.24
N SER A 143 -19.30 9.10 -7.45
CA SER A 143 -20.28 9.44 -6.41
C SER A 143 -20.55 8.13 -5.65
N ALA A 144 -20.69 8.19 -4.33
CA ALA A 144 -20.94 7.04 -3.45
C ALA A 144 -22.38 7.14 -2.94
N GLU A 145 -23.09 6.01 -2.95
CA GLU A 145 -24.20 5.78 -2.03
C GLU A 145 -23.73 4.89 -0.87
N LYS A 146 -24.24 5.24 0.31
CA LYS A 146 -23.95 4.69 1.63
C LYS A 146 -24.25 3.19 1.70
N TYR A 147 -23.33 2.41 2.30
CA TYR A 147 -23.69 1.20 3.05
C TYR A 147 -22.89 1.08 4.34
N SER A 148 -23.62 0.82 5.41
CA SER A 148 -23.16 0.48 6.76
C SER A 148 -22.66 -0.96 6.81
N ILE A 149 -21.58 -1.20 7.54
CA ILE A 149 -21.13 -2.54 7.90
C ILE A 149 -22.16 -3.14 8.87
N VAL A 150 -22.92 -4.11 8.41
CA VAL A 150 -23.58 -5.09 9.29
C VAL A 150 -22.71 -6.33 9.21
N ALA A 151 -21.79 -6.47 10.16
CA ALA A 151 -21.28 -7.80 10.49
C ALA A 151 -22.37 -8.44 11.34
N ASP A 152 -23.27 -9.18 10.69
CA ASP A 152 -24.14 -10.10 11.40
C ASP A 152 -23.27 -11.31 11.74
N ASP A 153 -22.93 -11.49 13.00
CA ASP A 153 -22.13 -12.62 13.51
C ASP A 153 -22.82 -14.00 13.28
N ASN A 154 -23.94 -14.02 12.53
CA ASN A 154 -24.70 -15.19 12.12
C ASN A 154 -24.70 -15.47 10.60
N GLU A 155 -24.03 -14.68 9.74
CA GLU A 155 -23.79 -15.05 8.33
C GLU A 155 -22.41 -15.69 8.15
N ALA A 156 -22.36 -16.94 7.69
CA ALA A 156 -21.15 -17.77 7.60
C ALA A 156 -20.01 -17.23 6.71
N VAL A 157 -20.23 -16.15 5.93
CA VAL A 157 -19.23 -15.55 5.03
C VAL A 157 -19.37 -14.01 5.07
N PRO A 158 -18.33 -13.24 5.46
CA PRO A 158 -18.38 -11.78 5.56
C PRO A 158 -18.68 -11.10 4.22
N ARG A 159 -19.37 -9.94 4.28
CA ARG A 159 -19.70 -9.12 3.10
C ARG A 159 -19.02 -7.75 3.18
N PHE A 160 -18.35 -7.34 2.10
CA PHE A 160 -17.66 -6.06 1.99
C PHE A 160 -18.26 -5.21 0.87
N PHE A 161 -18.63 -3.96 1.18
CA PHE A 161 -19.30 -3.06 0.25
C PHE A 161 -18.33 -2.00 -0.26
N PHE A 162 -18.30 -1.81 -1.59
CA PHE A 162 -17.45 -0.85 -2.28
C PHE A 162 -18.28 -0.04 -3.31
N SER A 163 -18.03 1.26 -3.37
CA SER A 163 -18.61 2.17 -4.38
C SER A 163 -17.56 2.63 -5.40
N LYS A 164 -17.98 3.21 -6.53
CA LYS A 164 -17.07 3.81 -7.53
C LYS A 164 -16.06 4.79 -6.93
N LYS A 165 -16.49 5.65 -6.00
CA LYS A 165 -15.57 6.57 -5.30
C LYS A 165 -14.48 5.85 -4.51
N GLU A 166 -14.77 4.68 -3.95
CA GLU A 166 -13.81 3.89 -3.16
C GLU A 166 -12.87 3.05 -4.05
N LYS A 167 -13.26 2.81 -5.31
CA LYS A 167 -12.42 2.17 -6.34
C LYS A 167 -11.42 3.14 -6.99
N VAL A 168 -11.71 4.45 -7.02
CA VAL A 168 -10.75 5.49 -7.45
C VAL A 168 -9.52 5.55 -6.53
N LEU A 169 -9.61 4.92 -5.36
CA LEU A 169 -8.60 4.97 -4.30
C LEU A 169 -7.94 3.63 -4.00
N ASN A 170 -8.28 2.62 -4.79
CA ASN A 170 -7.70 1.30 -4.73
C ASN A 170 -7.32 0.82 -6.13
N ARG A 171 -6.19 0.12 -6.18
CA ARG A 171 -5.49 -0.34 -7.37
C ARG A 171 -6.38 -1.21 -8.27
N THR A 172 -6.51 -0.84 -9.53
CA THR A 172 -6.83 -1.78 -10.61
C THR A 172 -5.51 -2.13 -11.28
N ASP A 173 -4.93 -3.30 -10.98
CA ASP A 173 -3.83 -3.78 -11.81
C ASP A 173 -4.38 -4.28 -13.14
N THR A 174 -3.68 -3.85 -14.20
CA THR A 174 -3.70 -4.33 -15.59
C THR A 174 -5.02 -4.97 -16.05
N ASN A 175 -5.79 -4.16 -16.79
CA ASN A 175 -6.99 -4.53 -17.57
C ASN A 175 -8.31 -4.71 -16.80
N GLY A 176 -8.33 -4.57 -15.46
CA GLY A 176 -9.57 -4.48 -14.70
C GLY A 176 -10.33 -5.79 -14.50
N TYR A 177 -9.65 -6.94 -14.66
CA TYR A 177 -10.23 -8.28 -14.56
C TYR A 177 -10.55 -8.71 -13.12
N GLN A 178 -9.86 -8.18 -12.11
CA GLN A 178 -10.06 -8.52 -10.70
C GLN A 178 -10.20 -7.23 -9.88
N LEU A 179 -11.28 -7.12 -9.10
CA LEU A 179 -11.52 -5.97 -8.25
C LEU A 179 -10.74 -6.14 -6.95
N LYS A 180 -9.96 -5.13 -6.57
CA LYS A 180 -9.22 -5.11 -5.31
C LYS A 180 -9.60 -3.86 -4.53
N GLY A 181 -9.66 -3.95 -3.21
CA GLY A 181 -10.05 -2.83 -2.37
C GLY A 181 -9.68 -3.00 -0.90
N THR A 182 -9.26 -1.92 -0.28
CA THR A 182 -9.06 -1.84 1.16
C THR A 182 -10.32 -1.29 1.83
N THR A 183 -10.75 -1.95 2.90
CA THR A 183 -11.92 -1.54 3.71
C THR A 183 -11.76 -0.12 4.27
N HIS A 184 -12.88 0.54 4.57
CA HIS A 184 -12.86 1.95 5.00
C HIS A 184 -12.03 2.20 6.28
N ASN A 185 -11.99 1.23 7.20
CA ASN A 185 -11.17 1.29 8.41
C ASN A 185 -9.72 0.80 8.20
N ARG A 186 -9.33 0.50 6.95
CA ARG A 186 -8.03 -0.05 6.55
C ARG A 186 -7.62 -1.34 7.27
N ARG A 187 -8.58 -2.07 7.85
CA ARG A 187 -8.29 -3.30 8.59
C ARG A 187 -8.09 -4.50 7.67
N TYR A 188 -8.85 -4.53 6.57
CA TYR A 188 -8.84 -5.65 5.64
C TYR A 188 -8.56 -5.21 4.21
N PHE A 189 -7.78 -6.02 3.52
CA PHE A 189 -7.60 -6.00 2.08
C PHE A 189 -8.50 -7.06 1.45
N VAL A 190 -9.26 -6.71 0.42
CA VAL A 190 -10.29 -7.56 -0.18
C VAL A 190 -10.08 -7.65 -1.68
N LYS A 191 -10.12 -8.87 -2.23
CA LYS A 191 -10.08 -9.16 -3.67
C LYS A 191 -11.37 -9.86 -4.08
N SER A 192 -11.98 -9.47 -5.20
CA SER A 192 -13.00 -10.29 -5.86
C SER A 192 -12.34 -11.47 -6.58
N GLN A 193 -13.13 -12.48 -6.95
CA GLN A 193 -12.77 -13.41 -8.01
C GLN A 193 -12.43 -12.63 -9.30
N ALA A 194 -11.56 -13.20 -10.12
CA ALA A 194 -11.22 -12.68 -11.42
C ALA A 194 -12.31 -13.01 -12.46
N ILE A 195 -12.52 -12.08 -13.39
CA ILE A 195 -13.36 -12.27 -14.57
C ILE A 195 -12.50 -11.96 -15.78
N MET A 196 -12.10 -12.99 -16.53
CA MET A 196 -11.26 -12.87 -17.72
C MET A 196 -12.08 -13.22 -18.95
N SER A 197 -12.11 -12.34 -19.95
CA SER A 197 -12.83 -12.59 -21.21
C SER A 197 -14.32 -12.99 -21.04
N GLY A 198 -14.97 -12.53 -19.96
CA GLY A 198 -16.36 -12.87 -19.61
C GLY A 198 -16.54 -14.18 -18.82
N VAL A 199 -15.45 -14.89 -18.57
CA VAL A 199 -15.40 -16.10 -17.78
C VAL A 199 -15.09 -15.76 -16.32
N VAL A 200 -15.89 -16.31 -15.41
CA VAL A 200 -15.60 -16.31 -13.97
C VAL A 200 -14.56 -17.39 -13.66
N LEU A 201 -13.52 -17.01 -12.93
CA LEU A 201 -12.49 -17.92 -12.43
C LEU A 201 -12.71 -18.25 -10.95
N ASN A 202 -12.14 -19.37 -10.50
CA ASN A 202 -12.13 -19.77 -9.09
C ASN A 202 -10.79 -19.42 -8.39
N ASP A 203 -10.08 -18.42 -8.89
CA ASP A 203 -8.81 -17.90 -8.35
C ASP A 203 -8.87 -17.59 -6.85
N HIS A 204 -10.02 -17.10 -6.38
CA HIS A 204 -10.27 -16.82 -4.97
C HIS A 204 -10.25 -18.09 -4.09
N LEU A 205 -10.63 -19.26 -4.61
CA LEU A 205 -10.52 -20.55 -3.90
C LEU A 205 -9.06 -21.01 -3.85
N VAL A 206 -8.33 -20.84 -4.96
CA VAL A 206 -6.90 -21.15 -5.03
C VAL A 206 -6.09 -20.29 -4.04
N GLU A 207 -6.42 -19.01 -3.88
CA GLU A 207 -5.82 -18.13 -2.86
C GLU A 207 -6.00 -18.69 -1.44
N VAL A 208 -7.19 -19.24 -1.12
CA VAL A 208 -7.45 -19.88 0.18
C VAL A 208 -6.64 -21.17 0.32
N ILE A 209 -6.66 -22.06 -0.67
CA ILE A 209 -5.89 -23.32 -0.70
C ILE A 209 -4.39 -23.03 -0.49
N ALA A 210 -3.83 -22.11 -1.27
CA ALA A 210 -2.42 -21.73 -1.17
C ALA A 210 -2.07 -21.17 0.21
N SER A 211 -2.91 -20.28 0.75
CA SER A 211 -2.65 -19.71 2.08
C SER A 211 -2.73 -20.74 3.20
N ASP A 212 -3.58 -21.77 3.05
CA ASP A 212 -3.68 -22.89 3.99
C ASP A 212 -2.48 -23.83 3.90
N ILE A 213 -2.02 -24.16 2.69
CA ILE A 213 -0.78 -24.92 2.47
C ILE A 213 0.41 -24.18 3.09
N CYS A 214 0.53 -22.87 2.85
CA CYS A 214 1.55 -22.04 3.49
C CYS A 214 1.50 -22.15 5.02
N ARG A 215 0.29 -22.11 5.61
CA ARG A 215 0.10 -22.26 7.05
C ARG A 215 0.57 -23.63 7.55
N GLN A 216 0.26 -24.72 6.83
CA GLN A 216 0.73 -26.07 7.17
C GLN A 216 2.27 -26.17 7.12
N LEU A 217 2.89 -25.52 6.14
CA LEU A 217 4.35 -25.50 5.95
C LEU A 217 5.08 -24.43 6.78
N SER A 218 4.37 -23.64 7.58
CA SER A 218 4.92 -22.48 8.30
C SER A 218 5.63 -21.45 7.39
N ILE A 219 5.12 -21.29 6.17
CA ILE A 219 5.56 -20.29 5.20
C ILE A 219 4.87 -18.94 5.50
N PRO A 220 5.62 -17.84 5.67
CA PRO A 220 5.03 -16.51 5.85
C PRO A 220 4.25 -16.07 4.60
N CYS A 221 2.92 -16.16 4.67
CA CYS A 221 2.01 -15.86 3.57
C CYS A 221 0.83 -15.02 4.04
N VAL A 222 0.33 -14.15 3.17
CA VAL A 222 -0.95 -13.45 3.38
C VAL A 222 -2.06 -14.50 3.55
N GLN A 223 -2.71 -14.48 4.70
CA GLN A 223 -3.77 -15.44 5.04
C GLN A 223 -5.11 -14.98 4.47
N GLN A 224 -5.66 -15.78 3.54
CA GLN A 224 -6.86 -15.43 2.79
C GLN A 224 -8.07 -16.19 3.35
N LYS A 225 -9.21 -15.50 3.41
CA LYS A 225 -10.49 -16.06 3.87
C LYS A 225 -11.59 -15.68 2.89
N LEU A 226 -12.58 -16.55 2.71
CA LEU A 226 -13.69 -16.30 1.81
C LEU A 226 -14.54 -15.09 2.25
N CYS A 227 -14.98 -14.30 1.29
CA CYS A 227 -15.95 -13.22 1.50
C CYS A 227 -16.86 -13.01 0.28
N ARG A 228 -17.84 -12.13 0.44
CA ARG A 228 -18.59 -11.51 -0.66
C ARG A 228 -18.06 -10.10 -0.90
N PHE A 229 -17.59 -9.85 -2.11
CA PHE A 229 -17.20 -8.52 -2.57
C PHE A 229 -18.40 -7.88 -3.27
N ILE A 230 -18.95 -6.80 -2.71
CA ILE A 230 -20.15 -6.14 -3.23
C ILE A 230 -19.74 -4.80 -3.82
N TYR A 231 -19.88 -4.63 -5.13
CA TYR A 231 -19.53 -3.40 -5.83
C TYR A 231 -20.69 -2.89 -6.68
N GLU A 232 -21.12 -1.65 -6.41
CA GLU A 232 -22.24 -1.00 -7.10
C GLU A 232 -23.50 -1.90 -7.13
N GLY A 233 -23.78 -2.58 -6.01
CA GLY A 233 -24.91 -3.50 -5.87
C GLY A 233 -24.73 -4.88 -6.52
N LYS A 234 -23.62 -5.13 -7.22
CA LYS A 234 -23.26 -6.46 -7.74
C LYS A 234 -22.45 -7.22 -6.71
N SER A 235 -22.81 -8.47 -6.45
CA SER A 235 -22.08 -9.36 -5.56
C SER A 235 -21.16 -10.27 -6.36
N TYR A 236 -19.91 -10.38 -5.90
CA TYR A 236 -18.88 -11.29 -6.39
C TYR A 236 -18.42 -12.19 -5.24
N GLU A 237 -17.97 -13.40 -5.54
CA GLU A 237 -17.16 -14.17 -4.59
C GLU A 237 -15.77 -13.53 -4.53
N GLY A 238 -15.01 -13.83 -3.48
CA GLY A 238 -13.72 -13.23 -3.28
C GLY A 238 -13.06 -13.66 -1.98
N VAL A 239 -11.91 -13.06 -1.71
CA VAL A 239 -11.13 -13.27 -0.51
C VAL A 239 -10.83 -11.96 0.20
N TYR A 240 -10.64 -12.06 1.51
CA TYR A 240 -10.11 -10.98 2.32
C TYR A 240 -8.97 -11.49 3.21
N SER A 241 -8.10 -10.56 3.57
CA SER A 241 -6.99 -10.77 4.50
C SER A 241 -6.88 -9.57 5.43
N GLU A 242 -6.13 -9.70 6.53
CA GLU A 242 -5.67 -8.52 7.26
C GLU A 242 -4.90 -7.61 6.31
N ASN A 243 -5.09 -6.30 6.46
CA ASN A 243 -4.39 -5.36 5.62
C ASN A 243 -2.87 -5.48 5.87
N PHE A 244 -2.18 -6.00 4.87
CA PHE A 244 -0.73 -6.18 4.85
C PHE A 244 -0.01 -5.03 4.14
N GLU A 245 -0.76 -4.01 3.68
CA GLU A 245 -0.18 -2.74 3.24
C GLU A 245 0.29 -1.98 4.48
N LEU A 246 1.57 -2.17 4.84
CA LEU A 246 2.20 -1.50 5.97
C LEU A 246 2.45 -0.03 5.63
N ASP A 247 1.92 0.88 6.45
CA ASP A 247 2.14 2.32 6.24
C ASP A 247 3.65 2.66 6.26
N GLY A 248 4.11 3.39 5.25
CA GLY A 248 5.52 3.71 5.05
C GLY A 248 6.32 2.67 4.27
N TYR A 249 5.70 1.56 3.88
CA TYR A 249 6.30 0.53 3.03
C TYR A 249 5.75 0.59 1.60
N THR A 250 6.66 0.57 0.63
CA THR A 250 6.32 0.48 -0.79
C THR A 250 6.81 -0.86 -1.31
N PHE A 251 5.91 -1.68 -1.87
CA PHE A 251 6.32 -2.87 -2.58
C PHE A 251 7.06 -2.47 -3.86
N ILE A 252 8.25 -3.02 -4.06
CA ILE A 252 9.04 -2.85 -5.28
C ILE A 252 9.21 -4.24 -5.88
N SER A 253 8.62 -4.44 -7.05
CA SER A 253 8.71 -5.70 -7.80
C SER A 253 10.16 -6.07 -8.10
N PHE A 254 10.43 -7.36 -8.21
CA PHE A 254 11.73 -7.87 -8.61
C PHE A 254 12.15 -7.32 -9.97
N GLU A 255 11.22 -7.21 -10.92
CA GLU A 255 11.44 -6.55 -12.21
C GLU A 255 11.95 -5.11 -12.03
N SER A 256 11.27 -4.31 -11.22
CA SER A 256 11.69 -2.93 -10.94
C SER A 256 13.04 -2.86 -10.22
N LEU A 257 13.34 -3.79 -9.32
CA LEU A 257 14.63 -3.86 -8.63
C LEU A 257 15.78 -4.16 -9.60
N LEU A 258 15.58 -5.13 -10.51
CA LEU A 258 16.57 -5.49 -11.53
C LEU A 258 16.81 -4.35 -12.53
N ASN A 259 15.74 -3.74 -13.03
CA ASN A 259 15.83 -2.64 -14.00
C ASN A 259 16.70 -1.48 -13.47
N ARG A 260 16.63 -1.18 -12.17
CA ARG A 260 17.47 -0.15 -11.52
C ARG A 260 18.96 -0.49 -11.50
N GLN A 261 19.31 -1.77 -11.62
CA GLN A 261 20.69 -2.25 -11.72
C GLN A 261 21.11 -2.50 -13.18
N GLY A 262 20.23 -2.24 -14.15
CA GLY A 262 20.48 -2.57 -15.56
C GLY A 262 20.52 -4.08 -15.83
N LEU A 263 19.79 -4.87 -15.04
CA LEU A 263 19.68 -6.32 -15.17
C LEU A 263 18.28 -6.72 -15.62
N SER A 264 18.15 -7.90 -16.24
CA SER A 264 16.86 -8.47 -16.63
C SER A 264 16.86 -10.00 -16.59
N THR A 265 15.73 -10.62 -16.25
CA THR A 265 15.54 -12.07 -16.39
C THR A 265 15.35 -12.51 -17.86
N LYS A 266 15.34 -11.56 -18.79
CA LYS A 266 15.29 -11.82 -20.24
C LYS A 266 16.68 -11.80 -20.88
N ASP A 267 17.73 -11.54 -20.10
CA ASP A 267 19.11 -11.53 -20.59
C ASP A 267 19.58 -12.97 -20.88
N GLU A 268 20.40 -13.16 -21.92
CA GLU A 268 20.92 -14.47 -22.33
C GLU A 268 21.62 -15.20 -21.17
N ASP A 269 22.38 -14.46 -20.37
CA ASP A 269 23.10 -14.99 -19.20
C ASP A 269 22.15 -15.60 -18.16
N PHE A 270 20.98 -15.00 -17.92
CA PHE A 270 19.98 -15.57 -17.00
C PHE A 270 19.27 -16.77 -17.62
N ILE A 271 18.89 -16.66 -18.89
CA ILE A 271 18.18 -17.73 -19.61
C ILE A 271 19.02 -19.02 -19.66
N ALA A 272 20.33 -18.89 -19.82
CA ALA A 272 21.28 -20.00 -19.88
C ALA A 272 21.49 -20.75 -18.56
N LEU A 273 21.05 -20.21 -17.42
CA LEU A 273 21.14 -20.87 -16.11
C LEU A 273 20.13 -22.02 -16.01
N ASP A 274 20.54 -23.08 -15.31
CA ASP A 274 19.62 -24.13 -14.84
C ASP A 274 18.64 -23.58 -13.78
N SER A 275 17.56 -24.31 -13.53
CA SER A 275 16.43 -23.89 -12.68
C SER A 275 16.86 -23.54 -11.24
N ILE A 276 17.76 -24.33 -10.64
CA ILE A 276 18.29 -24.07 -9.29
C ILE A 276 19.22 -22.86 -9.27
N SER A 277 20.08 -22.73 -10.29
CA SER A 277 20.92 -21.55 -10.45
C SER A 277 20.12 -20.27 -10.65
N LYS A 278 18.99 -20.31 -11.40
CA LYS A 278 18.07 -19.17 -11.53
C LYS A 278 17.46 -18.78 -10.18
N LEU A 279 17.00 -19.74 -9.38
CA LEU A 279 16.48 -19.49 -8.04
C LEU A 279 17.53 -18.84 -7.14
N LYS A 280 18.74 -19.41 -7.07
CA LYS A 280 19.86 -18.87 -6.31
C LYS A 280 20.28 -17.49 -6.80
N TRP A 281 20.21 -17.24 -8.11
CA TRP A 281 20.48 -15.94 -8.71
C TRP A 281 19.44 -14.90 -8.28
N CYS A 282 18.15 -15.21 -8.35
CA CYS A 282 17.07 -14.32 -7.88
C CYS A 282 17.27 -13.95 -6.41
N ALA A 283 17.52 -14.95 -5.56
CA ALA A 283 17.81 -14.75 -4.14
C ALA A 283 19.04 -13.85 -3.91
N LYS A 284 20.08 -14.01 -4.72
CA LYS A 284 21.30 -13.19 -4.65
C LYS A 284 21.02 -11.74 -5.04
N GLN A 285 20.25 -11.50 -6.09
CA GLN A 285 19.90 -10.13 -6.49
C GLN A 285 19.06 -9.44 -5.41
N LEU A 286 18.07 -10.13 -4.83
CA LEU A 286 17.30 -9.61 -3.69
C LEU A 286 18.20 -9.28 -2.48
N SER A 287 19.14 -10.18 -2.16
CA SER A 287 20.08 -9.98 -1.05
C SER A 287 20.98 -8.76 -1.28
N VAL A 288 21.58 -8.64 -2.46
CA VAL A 288 22.50 -7.54 -2.80
C VAL A 288 21.77 -6.20 -2.86
N ILE A 289 20.65 -6.12 -3.56
CA ILE A 289 19.88 -4.88 -3.73
C ILE A 289 19.25 -4.46 -2.40
N GLY A 290 18.67 -5.42 -1.68
CA GLY A 290 18.01 -5.21 -0.40
C GLY A 290 18.96 -4.98 0.76
N ARG A 291 20.25 -5.33 0.61
CA ARG A 291 21.22 -5.47 1.71
C ARG A 291 20.69 -6.39 2.82
N LEU A 292 20.14 -7.51 2.40
CA LEU A 292 19.55 -8.55 3.24
C LEU A 292 20.47 -9.77 3.29
N GLU A 293 20.37 -10.55 4.36
CA GLU A 293 21.11 -11.81 4.47
C GLU A 293 20.68 -12.79 3.37
N TYR A 294 21.65 -13.38 2.66
CA TYR A 294 21.38 -14.27 1.53
C TYR A 294 20.54 -15.49 1.92
N LYS A 295 20.74 -16.02 3.13
CA LYS A 295 19.95 -17.16 3.63
C LYS A 295 18.46 -16.83 3.72
N ASP A 296 18.11 -15.59 4.04
CA ASP A 296 16.71 -15.17 4.25
C ASP A 296 16.03 -14.95 2.89
N THR A 297 16.73 -14.33 1.92
CA THR A 297 16.21 -14.18 0.56
C THR A 297 16.19 -15.49 -0.21
N LEU A 298 17.12 -16.41 0.05
CA LEU A 298 17.10 -17.76 -0.49
C LEU A 298 15.90 -18.54 0.05
N LYS A 299 15.65 -18.48 1.36
CA LYS A 299 14.46 -19.08 1.97
C LYS A 299 13.17 -18.49 1.39
N TYR A 300 13.11 -17.18 1.17
CA TYR A 300 11.96 -16.55 0.52
C TYR A 300 11.73 -17.04 -0.92
N MET A 301 12.79 -17.16 -1.74
CA MET A 301 12.65 -17.70 -3.09
C MET A 301 12.27 -19.19 -3.08
N LEU A 302 12.77 -19.96 -2.11
CA LEU A 302 12.37 -21.35 -1.91
C LEU A 302 10.90 -21.47 -1.52
N ASP A 303 10.42 -20.61 -0.61
CA ASP A 303 9.01 -20.55 -0.20
C ASP A 303 8.09 -20.28 -1.39
N LEU A 304 8.45 -19.33 -2.25
CA LEU A 304 7.70 -19.05 -3.49
C LEU A 304 7.69 -20.26 -4.42
N ALA A 305 8.87 -20.83 -4.70
CA ALA A 305 9.00 -21.96 -5.63
C ALA A 305 8.23 -23.20 -5.15
N ILE A 306 8.28 -23.51 -3.85
CA ILE A 306 7.56 -24.65 -3.27
C ILE A 306 6.06 -24.46 -3.38
N ILE A 307 5.54 -23.28 -3.03
CA ILE A 307 4.11 -23.01 -3.17
C ILE A 307 3.69 -23.08 -4.64
N ASP A 308 4.46 -22.48 -5.54
CA ASP A 308 4.14 -22.52 -6.97
C ASP A 308 4.17 -23.95 -7.53
N CYS A 309 5.05 -24.82 -7.01
CA CYS A 309 5.01 -26.25 -7.33
C CYS A 309 3.77 -26.93 -6.75
N LEU A 310 3.43 -26.69 -5.48
CA LEU A 310 2.33 -27.41 -4.82
C LEU A 310 0.94 -27.05 -5.38
N ILE A 311 0.78 -25.85 -5.92
CA ILE A 311 -0.49 -25.42 -6.54
C ILE A 311 -0.41 -25.26 -8.05
N GLY A 312 0.73 -25.57 -8.69
CA GLY A 312 0.91 -25.37 -10.13
C GLY A 312 0.67 -23.93 -10.57
N ASN A 313 1.18 -22.96 -9.81
CA ASN A 313 1.00 -21.54 -10.12
C ASN A 313 1.85 -21.13 -11.33
N VAL A 314 1.18 -20.69 -12.39
CA VAL A 314 1.86 -20.31 -13.65
C VAL A 314 2.09 -18.82 -13.80
N ASP A 315 1.62 -18.01 -12.85
CA ASP A 315 1.68 -16.55 -12.93
C ASP A 315 2.62 -15.94 -11.88
N ARG A 316 3.66 -16.67 -11.43
CA ARG A 316 4.76 -16.10 -10.64
C ARG A 316 5.72 -15.30 -11.50
N HIS A 317 5.21 -14.29 -12.20
CA HIS A 317 6.06 -13.39 -12.98
C HIS A 317 6.86 -12.45 -12.06
N THR A 318 7.89 -11.79 -12.59
CA THR A 318 8.82 -10.88 -11.87
C THR A 318 8.18 -9.67 -11.18
N ARG A 319 6.89 -9.42 -11.41
CA ARG A 319 6.09 -8.42 -10.69
C ARG A 319 5.33 -8.94 -9.46
N ASN A 320 5.23 -10.27 -9.31
CA ASN A 320 4.49 -10.96 -8.23
C ASN A 320 5.40 -11.40 -7.07
N PHE A 321 6.63 -10.92 -7.04
CA PHE A 321 7.54 -11.01 -5.89
C PHE A 321 8.55 -9.85 -5.95
N GLY A 322 9.21 -9.55 -4.83
CA GLY A 322 10.10 -8.39 -4.72
C GLY A 322 10.46 -8.09 -3.27
N LEU A 323 10.68 -6.82 -2.96
CA LEU A 323 10.98 -6.35 -1.60
C LEU A 323 10.04 -5.21 -1.20
N PHE A 324 9.75 -5.08 0.08
CA PHE A 324 9.19 -3.85 0.60
C PHE A 324 10.30 -2.87 0.94
N TYR A 325 10.15 -1.61 0.53
CA TYR A 325 11.01 -0.51 0.93
C TYR A 325 10.33 0.34 2.01
N ASN A 326 10.92 0.41 3.20
CA ASN A 326 10.47 1.27 4.28
C ASN A 326 11.07 2.68 4.13
N ALA A 327 10.23 3.66 3.86
CA ALA A 327 10.64 5.06 3.66
C ALA A 327 11.17 5.71 4.96
N HIS A 328 10.78 5.23 6.14
CA HIS A 328 11.22 5.76 7.44
C HIS A 328 12.59 5.26 7.85
N SER A 329 12.82 3.96 7.73
CA SER A 329 14.10 3.35 8.08
C SER A 329 15.09 3.36 6.92
N THR A 330 14.63 3.65 5.70
CA THR A 330 15.39 3.55 4.43
C THR A 330 15.96 2.16 4.19
N ARG A 331 15.22 1.13 4.62
CA ARG A 331 15.63 -0.28 4.53
C ARG A 331 14.65 -1.10 3.70
N TYR A 332 15.16 -2.17 3.12
CA TYR A 332 14.33 -3.19 2.49
C TYR A 332 13.96 -4.29 3.48
N GLU A 333 12.80 -4.89 3.28
CA GLU A 333 12.29 -6.03 4.03
C GLU A 333 11.65 -7.04 3.07
N ILE A 334 11.69 -8.32 3.45
CA ILE A 334 11.10 -9.42 2.68
C ILE A 334 9.58 -9.40 2.92
N PRO A 335 8.75 -9.34 1.85
CA PRO A 335 7.30 -9.38 1.99
C PRO A 335 6.82 -10.78 2.39
N LEU A 336 5.59 -10.87 2.87
CA LEU A 336 4.86 -12.14 2.89
C LEU A 336 4.69 -12.67 1.46
N VAL A 337 4.53 -13.98 1.29
CA VAL A 337 4.05 -14.56 0.02
C VAL A 337 2.60 -14.10 -0.23
N PHE A 338 2.28 -13.70 -1.46
CA PHE A 338 0.95 -13.26 -1.89
C PHE A 338 0.73 -13.52 -3.40
N ASP A 339 -0.50 -13.30 -3.87
CA ASP A 339 -0.93 -13.51 -5.27
C ASP A 339 -0.65 -14.95 -5.74
N ASN A 340 -1.39 -15.90 -5.18
CA ASN A 340 -1.26 -17.32 -5.50
C ASN A 340 -2.44 -17.84 -6.35
N GLY A 341 -3.35 -16.94 -6.78
CA GLY A 341 -4.65 -17.34 -7.35
C GLY A 341 -4.61 -18.00 -8.73
N MET A 342 -3.48 -17.97 -9.43
CA MET A 342 -3.35 -18.48 -10.81
C MET A 342 -2.74 -19.89 -10.87
N GLY A 343 -3.14 -20.74 -9.92
CA GLY A 343 -2.79 -22.16 -9.86
C GLY A 343 -3.98 -23.09 -10.07
N LEU A 344 -3.74 -24.39 -9.94
CA LEU A 344 -4.73 -25.47 -10.00
C LEU A 344 -5.65 -25.42 -11.23
N PHE A 345 -5.11 -24.91 -12.35
CA PHE A 345 -5.83 -24.73 -13.62
C PHE A 345 -7.03 -23.78 -13.57
N GLU A 346 -7.15 -22.93 -12.55
CA GLU A 346 -8.22 -21.94 -12.41
C GLU A 346 -7.90 -20.59 -13.09
N ASN A 347 -7.23 -20.65 -14.24
CA ASN A 347 -6.82 -19.52 -15.05
C ASN A 347 -7.30 -19.66 -16.52
N ASP A 348 -7.45 -18.52 -17.20
CA ASP A 348 -8.11 -18.33 -18.51
C ASP A 348 -7.73 -19.39 -19.57
N TYR A 349 -6.44 -19.74 -19.66
CA TYR A 349 -5.92 -20.47 -20.82
C TYR A 349 -6.31 -21.95 -20.83
N TYR A 350 -6.50 -22.57 -19.67
CA TYR A 350 -6.43 -24.03 -19.54
C TYR A 350 -7.78 -24.72 -19.57
N ARG A 351 -8.81 -24.06 -19.06
CA ARG A 351 -10.12 -24.70 -18.85
C ARG A 351 -10.83 -25.05 -20.16
N ASP A 352 -10.71 -24.18 -21.16
CA ASP A 352 -11.53 -24.27 -22.37
C ASP A 352 -10.71 -24.72 -23.61
N SER A 353 -9.37 -24.83 -23.48
CA SER A 353 -8.47 -25.06 -24.63
C SER A 353 -7.89 -26.49 -24.71
N TYR A 354 -7.95 -27.29 -23.64
CA TYR A 354 -7.29 -28.60 -23.57
C TYR A 354 -8.27 -29.73 -23.26
N ASN A 355 -8.15 -30.85 -23.97
CA ASN A 355 -9.06 -31.98 -23.82
C ASN A 355 -8.63 -32.96 -22.73
N THR A 356 -7.37 -32.89 -22.30
CA THR A 356 -6.82 -33.79 -21.27
C THR A 356 -5.91 -33.03 -20.30
N PHE A 357 -5.82 -33.53 -19.07
CA PHE A 357 -4.89 -33.03 -18.05
C PHE A 357 -3.43 -33.01 -18.55
N ASP A 358 -3.00 -34.06 -19.24
CA ASP A 358 -1.61 -34.16 -19.72
C ASP A 358 -1.31 -33.14 -20.84
N GLU A 359 -2.30 -32.75 -21.64
CA GLU A 359 -2.16 -31.64 -22.60
C GLU A 359 -2.05 -30.30 -21.89
N ALA A 360 -2.86 -30.08 -20.86
CA ALA A 360 -2.84 -28.86 -20.05
C ALA A 360 -1.48 -28.71 -19.33
N MET A 361 -0.98 -29.79 -18.71
CA MET A 361 0.30 -29.81 -17.99
C MET A 361 1.51 -29.39 -18.83
N ARG A 362 1.51 -29.64 -20.15
CA ARG A 362 2.61 -29.21 -21.04
C ARG A 362 2.81 -27.70 -21.10
N ASN A 363 1.86 -26.92 -20.58
CA ASN A 363 1.92 -25.47 -20.58
C ASN A 363 2.14 -24.91 -19.16
N VAL A 364 2.21 -25.78 -18.14
CA VAL A 364 2.44 -25.39 -16.75
C VAL A 364 3.95 -25.38 -16.48
N TYR A 365 4.49 -24.22 -16.10
CA TYR A 365 5.88 -24.09 -15.71
C TYR A 365 6.02 -23.12 -14.54
N VAL A 366 6.99 -23.39 -13.67
CA VAL A 366 7.31 -22.56 -12.51
C VAL A 366 8.14 -21.36 -12.98
N ALA A 367 7.52 -20.19 -12.99
CA ALA A 367 8.19 -18.95 -13.32
C ALA A 367 9.04 -18.43 -12.15
N PRO A 368 10.15 -17.70 -12.40
CA PRO A 368 10.79 -17.43 -13.69
C PRO A 368 11.80 -18.53 -14.12
N TYR A 369 11.71 -19.74 -13.57
CA TYR A 369 12.71 -20.79 -13.76
C TYR A 369 12.53 -21.53 -15.10
N GLY A 370 11.27 -21.70 -15.52
CA GLY A 370 10.89 -22.35 -16.76
C GLY A 370 10.89 -23.87 -16.65
N GLU A 371 10.61 -24.41 -15.47
CA GLU A 371 10.64 -25.84 -15.17
C GLU A 371 9.25 -26.40 -14.91
N ASP A 372 9.03 -27.68 -15.21
CA ASP A 372 7.82 -28.39 -14.79
C ASP A 372 7.72 -28.43 -13.24
N PRO A 373 6.55 -28.21 -12.63
CA PRO A 373 6.38 -28.25 -11.18
C PRO A 373 6.84 -29.54 -10.48
N PHE A 374 6.62 -30.70 -11.10
CA PHE A 374 7.00 -32.00 -10.54
C PHE A 374 8.51 -32.24 -10.64
N ASP A 375 9.13 -31.81 -11.74
CA ASP A 375 10.59 -31.89 -11.86
C ASP A 375 11.27 -30.86 -10.94
N MET A 376 10.73 -29.64 -10.86
CA MET A 376 11.25 -28.57 -10.01
C MET A 376 11.27 -28.99 -8.53
N ILE A 377 10.20 -29.60 -8.01
CA ILE A 377 10.17 -30.01 -6.59
C ILE A 377 11.21 -31.10 -6.27
N ILE A 378 11.55 -31.97 -7.23
CA ILE A 378 12.66 -32.93 -7.07
C ILE A 378 13.99 -32.19 -7.01
N MET A 379 14.25 -31.30 -7.96
CA MET A 379 15.50 -30.53 -7.99
C MET A 379 15.69 -29.72 -6.70
N LEU A 380 14.60 -29.13 -6.19
CA LEU A 380 14.59 -28.44 -4.91
C LEU A 380 14.92 -29.37 -3.74
N ASN A 381 14.40 -30.60 -3.73
CA ASN A 381 14.72 -31.58 -2.69
C ASN A 381 16.17 -32.04 -2.72
N GLU A 382 16.68 -32.36 -3.90
CA GLU A 382 18.06 -32.80 -4.08
C GLU A 382 19.06 -31.72 -3.63
N GLU A 383 18.74 -30.45 -3.86
CA GLU A 383 19.60 -29.34 -3.48
C GLU A 383 19.44 -28.91 -2.01
N PHE A 384 18.21 -28.87 -1.48
CA PHE A 384 17.91 -28.19 -0.22
C PHE A 384 17.43 -29.09 0.93
N ASP A 385 17.21 -30.39 0.69
CA ASP A 385 16.64 -31.32 1.69
C ASP A 385 15.31 -30.77 2.26
N LEU A 386 14.26 -30.82 1.43
CA LEU A 386 12.98 -30.18 1.74
C LEU A 386 12.31 -30.79 2.97
N SER A 387 12.52 -32.08 3.24
CA SER A 387 12.00 -32.74 4.45
C SER A 387 12.49 -32.06 5.74
N ASN A 388 13.72 -31.56 5.74
CA ASN A 388 14.29 -30.86 6.88
C ASN A 388 13.77 -29.42 6.99
N ILE A 389 13.56 -28.73 5.87
CA ILE A 389 13.07 -27.34 5.85
C ILE A 389 11.56 -27.28 6.10
N TYR A 390 10.82 -28.23 5.56
CA TYR A 390 9.36 -28.31 5.60
C TYR A 390 8.91 -29.69 6.12
N PRO A 391 8.98 -29.96 7.43
CA PRO A 391 8.69 -31.28 7.99
C PRO A 391 7.27 -31.78 7.71
N ALA A 392 6.31 -30.88 7.48
CA ALA A 392 4.92 -31.21 7.19
C ALA A 392 4.64 -31.48 5.69
N LEU A 393 5.66 -31.40 4.82
CA LEU A 393 5.49 -31.48 3.36
C LEU A 393 4.84 -32.80 2.91
N GLN A 394 5.21 -33.92 3.52
CA GLN A 394 4.67 -35.24 3.18
C GLN A 394 3.24 -35.48 3.69
N ASP A 395 2.83 -34.73 4.72
CA ASP A 395 1.53 -34.84 5.39
C ASP A 395 0.55 -33.73 4.98
N LEU A 396 0.86 -33.02 3.88
CA LEU A 396 0.02 -31.94 3.36
C LEU A 396 -1.37 -32.41 2.99
N THR A 397 -2.35 -31.57 3.32
CA THR A 397 -3.74 -31.75 2.91
C THR A 397 -4.25 -30.53 2.16
N TYR A 398 -4.90 -30.75 1.02
CA TYR A 398 -5.57 -29.68 0.27
C TYR A 398 -6.97 -29.46 0.86
N PRO A 399 -7.40 -28.21 1.12
CA PRO A 399 -8.78 -27.93 1.50
C PRO A 399 -9.78 -28.38 0.42
N ASP A 400 -10.78 -29.16 0.80
CA ASP A 400 -11.85 -29.64 -0.09
C ASP A 400 -12.87 -28.53 -0.39
N ILE A 401 -12.42 -27.52 -1.14
CA ILE A 401 -13.22 -26.36 -1.55
C ILE A 401 -13.22 -26.13 -3.07
N LEU A 402 -12.28 -26.74 -3.81
CA LEU A 402 -12.17 -26.65 -5.26
C LEU A 402 -12.30 -28.06 -5.86
N THR A 403 -13.36 -28.29 -6.61
CA THR A 403 -13.73 -29.64 -7.08
C THR A 403 -13.66 -29.79 -8.60
N THR A 404 -12.90 -28.94 -9.29
CA THR A 404 -12.71 -29.07 -10.74
C THR A 404 -11.82 -30.27 -11.06
N GLU A 405 -12.08 -30.93 -12.20
CA GLU A 405 -11.42 -32.19 -12.55
C GLU A 405 -9.89 -32.06 -12.59
N TYR A 406 -9.37 -31.00 -13.22
CA TYR A 406 -7.93 -30.78 -13.33
C TYR A 406 -7.29 -30.37 -12.00
N ALA A 407 -7.98 -29.60 -11.15
CA ALA A 407 -7.48 -29.30 -9.81
C ALA A 407 -7.32 -30.58 -8.98
N LEU A 408 -8.37 -31.40 -8.89
CA LEU A 408 -8.35 -32.67 -8.14
C LEU A 408 -7.27 -33.63 -8.66
N GLU A 409 -7.09 -33.72 -9.98
CA GLU A 409 -6.04 -34.56 -10.56
C GLU A 409 -4.64 -34.02 -10.26
N TYR A 410 -4.44 -32.68 -10.27
CA TYR A 410 -3.18 -32.07 -9.88
C TYR A 410 -2.84 -32.35 -8.42
N GLU A 411 -3.78 -32.10 -7.52
CA GLU A 411 -3.64 -32.33 -6.08
C GLU A 411 -3.28 -33.80 -5.80
N ARG A 412 -4.00 -34.74 -6.43
CA ARG A 412 -3.76 -36.17 -6.28
C ARG A 412 -2.34 -36.53 -6.75
N ARG A 413 -1.96 -36.12 -7.96
CA ARG A 413 -0.63 -36.43 -8.52
C ARG A 413 0.47 -35.80 -7.69
N MET A 414 0.37 -34.52 -7.33
CA MET A 414 1.39 -33.82 -6.55
C MET A 414 1.54 -34.41 -5.15
N SER A 415 0.43 -34.72 -4.47
CA SER A 415 0.46 -35.39 -3.16
C SER A 415 1.13 -36.77 -3.23
N ASP A 416 0.80 -37.58 -4.23
CA ASP A 416 1.42 -38.89 -4.44
C ASP A 416 2.92 -38.74 -4.77
N TYR A 417 3.27 -37.72 -5.56
CA TYR A 417 4.64 -37.44 -5.94
C TYR A 417 5.49 -37.04 -4.74
N VAL A 418 5.02 -36.07 -3.95
CA VAL A 418 5.70 -35.61 -2.73
C VAL A 418 5.91 -36.77 -1.76
N ARG A 419 4.87 -37.58 -1.49
CA ARG A 419 4.97 -38.73 -0.57
C ARG A 419 5.95 -39.81 -1.01
N THR A 420 6.14 -39.98 -2.33
CA THR A 420 6.94 -41.09 -2.86
C THR A 420 8.35 -40.69 -3.30
N LYS A 421 8.62 -39.40 -3.51
CA LYS A 421 9.88 -38.91 -4.08
C LYS A 421 10.66 -37.99 -3.15
N ILE A 422 10.02 -37.43 -2.13
CA ILE A 422 10.65 -36.52 -1.17
C ILE A 422 10.87 -37.31 0.11
N HIS A 423 12.14 -37.52 0.48
CA HIS A 423 12.57 -38.26 1.67
C HIS A 423 13.52 -37.42 2.49
#